data_AF-A0A8E0KKC2-F1
#
_entry.id   AF-A0A8E0KKC2-F1
#
_cell.length_a   1.000
_cell.length_b   1.000
_cell.length_c   1.000
_cell.angle_alpha   90.00
_cell.angle_beta   90.00
_cell.angle_gamma   90.00
#
_symmetry.space_group_name_H-M   'P 1'
#
loop_
_entity.id
_entity.type
_entity.pdbx_description
1 polymer ?
#
loop_
_entity_poly.entity_id
_entity_poly.type
_entity_poly.pdbx_seq_one_letter_code
_entity_poly.pdbx_strand_id
1 'polypeptide(L)'
;MRLSWNEIRVRAAEFAREWADAHYEKGDTQTFYNEFFEAFGVRRRKVAAFEEPVRLLGEKRGFIDLFWKGVLLVEQKSAGRNLTRARQQALDYFPGLKDHELPRYVLLCDFQSFELIDLDTREETHFPLADLPAHVEAFGFVVGVEKRVFNDQDPVNIIAAEIMGKLHDALKPTYDGAPLERLLVRLLFCLFADDTGIFPERGMLETYLRDRTATDGHDLGAKLNLIFQTLNTPEDAAWRDGLDEDLAKFPYINGDLFAETLPIANFNTAMRERLLEACGFFWEKISPAIFGALFQSVMNAKERRAKAPTTPPKRTS
;
A
#
# COMPACT_ATOMS: atom_id res chain seq x y z
N MET A 1 -3.86 17.72 -17.18
CA MET A 1 -3.78 16.25 -17.30
C MET A 1 -2.56 15.82 -16.48
N ARG A 2 -2.69 14.79 -15.64
CA ARG A 2 -1.58 14.31 -14.79
C ARG A 2 -0.63 13.51 -15.70
N LEU A 3 0.68 13.71 -15.59
CA LEU A 3 1.65 12.92 -16.34
C LEU A 3 1.57 11.46 -15.91
N SER A 4 1.69 10.55 -16.87
CA SER A 4 1.88 9.12 -16.60
C SER A 4 3.28 8.86 -16.06
N TRP A 5 3.48 7.73 -15.38
CA TRP A 5 4.80 7.33 -14.89
C TRP A 5 5.83 7.20 -16.02
N ASN A 6 5.44 6.70 -17.19
CA ASN A 6 6.34 6.60 -18.34
C ASN A 6 6.80 7.99 -18.81
N GLU A 7 5.92 8.98 -18.86
CA GLU A 7 6.30 10.36 -19.21
C GLU A 7 7.24 10.96 -18.16
N ILE A 8 6.98 10.73 -16.87
CA ILE A 8 7.85 11.19 -15.77
C ILE A 8 9.24 10.54 -15.88
N ARG A 9 9.32 9.23 -16.15
CA ARG A 9 10.60 8.52 -16.33
C ARG A 9 11.43 9.11 -17.49
N VAL A 10 10.79 9.41 -18.62
CA VAL A 10 11.47 10.03 -19.77
C VAL A 10 12.02 11.41 -19.41
N ARG A 11 11.19 12.26 -18.79
CA ARG A 11 11.63 13.61 -18.37
C ARG A 11 12.72 13.56 -17.30
N ALA A 12 12.63 12.63 -16.36
CA ALA A 12 13.65 12.41 -15.36
C ALA A 12 14.98 11.98 -15.99
N ALA A 13 14.95 11.22 -17.09
CA ALA A 13 16.16 10.82 -17.82
C ALA A 13 16.80 12.00 -18.54
N GLU A 14 15.98 12.88 -19.12
CA GLU A 14 16.45 14.14 -19.71
C GLU A 14 17.09 15.04 -18.66
N PHE A 15 16.40 15.25 -17.53
CA PHE A 15 16.93 16.00 -16.39
C PHE A 15 18.26 15.43 -15.88
N ALA A 16 18.34 14.11 -15.64
CA ALA A 16 19.56 13.48 -15.16
C ALA A 16 20.74 13.67 -16.12
N ARG A 17 20.48 13.65 -17.43
CA ARG A 17 21.50 13.88 -18.46
C ARG A 17 21.93 15.34 -18.53
N GLU A 18 21.00 16.29 -18.43
CA GLU A 18 21.31 17.73 -18.44
C GLU A 18 22.17 18.15 -17.25
N TRP A 19 21.95 17.51 -16.10
CA TRP A 19 22.64 17.82 -14.84
C TRP A 19 23.84 16.91 -14.51
N ALA A 20 24.23 16.02 -15.44
CA ALA A 20 25.30 15.04 -15.22
C ALA A 20 26.66 15.66 -14.84
N ASP A 21 26.96 16.86 -15.34
CA ASP A 21 28.23 17.56 -15.10
C ASP A 21 28.11 18.70 -14.07
N ALA A 22 26.96 18.82 -13.40
CA ALA A 22 26.70 19.93 -12.48
C ALA A 22 27.51 19.83 -11.18
N HIS A 23 28.16 20.93 -10.81
CA HIS A 23 29.09 20.98 -9.67
C HIS A 23 29.11 22.31 -8.89
N TYR A 24 28.30 23.32 -9.27
CA TYR A 24 28.38 24.69 -8.72
C TYR A 24 27.14 25.12 -7.91
N GLU A 25 27.26 25.13 -6.58
CA GLU A 25 26.14 25.26 -5.62
C GLU A 25 25.41 26.62 -5.62
N LYS A 26 26.11 27.75 -5.75
CA LYS A 26 25.48 29.08 -5.56
C LYS A 26 24.68 29.59 -6.76
N GLY A 27 24.96 29.09 -7.97
CA GLY A 27 24.26 29.52 -9.18
C GLY A 27 23.08 28.64 -9.55
N ASP A 28 23.22 27.34 -9.31
CA ASP A 28 22.42 26.36 -10.06
C ASP A 28 21.34 25.66 -9.23
N THR A 29 21.42 25.71 -7.90
CA THR A 29 20.46 25.04 -6.99
C THR A 29 19.01 25.40 -7.32
N GLN A 30 18.75 26.69 -7.56
CA GLN A 30 17.39 27.13 -7.85
C GLN A 30 16.88 26.59 -9.20
N THR A 31 17.73 26.57 -10.22
CA THR A 31 17.41 26.04 -11.55
C THR A 31 17.23 24.53 -11.49
N PHE A 32 18.14 23.81 -10.82
CA PHE A 32 18.09 22.37 -10.59
C PHE A 32 16.73 21.95 -10.02
N TYR A 33 16.28 22.58 -8.94
CA TYR A 33 14.98 22.22 -8.37
C TYR A 33 13.79 22.73 -9.17
N ASN A 34 13.90 23.83 -9.92
CA ASN A 34 12.81 24.20 -10.83
C ASN A 34 12.61 23.09 -11.89
N GLU A 35 13.69 22.61 -12.49
CA GLU A 35 13.67 21.59 -13.54
C GLU A 35 13.34 20.19 -13.00
N PHE A 36 13.84 19.86 -11.81
CA PHE A 36 13.46 18.62 -11.10
C PHE A 36 11.95 18.53 -10.95
N PHE A 37 11.29 19.57 -10.42
CA PHE A 37 9.84 19.57 -10.24
C PHE A 37 9.09 19.58 -11.60
N GLU A 38 9.62 20.24 -12.63
CA GLU A 38 9.05 20.21 -13.99
C GLU A 38 9.12 18.82 -14.64
N ALA A 39 10.11 17.99 -14.28
CA ALA A 39 10.14 16.59 -14.69
C ALA A 39 8.93 15.80 -14.17
N PHE A 40 8.40 16.19 -12.99
CA PHE A 40 7.15 15.68 -12.42
C PHE A 40 5.90 16.46 -12.89
N GLY A 41 6.05 17.46 -13.76
CA GLY A 41 4.96 18.31 -14.24
C GLY A 41 4.41 19.27 -13.19
N VAL A 42 5.18 19.56 -12.15
CA VAL A 42 4.82 20.47 -11.06
C VAL A 42 5.66 21.73 -11.16
N ARG A 43 5.00 22.90 -11.11
CA ARG A 43 5.74 24.16 -10.98
C ARG A 43 6.19 24.34 -9.54
N ARG A 44 7.49 24.21 -9.26
CA ARG A 44 8.07 24.35 -7.90
C ARG A 44 7.51 25.54 -7.13
N ARG A 45 7.43 26.73 -7.75
CA ARG A 45 6.88 27.96 -7.13
C ARG A 45 5.43 27.88 -6.61
N LYS A 46 4.66 26.86 -7.01
CA LYS A 46 3.30 26.62 -6.50
C LYS A 46 3.26 25.84 -5.19
N VAL A 47 4.34 25.12 -4.88
CA VAL A 47 4.36 24.14 -3.79
C VAL A 47 5.48 24.41 -2.78
N ALA A 48 6.60 24.98 -3.22
CA ALA A 48 7.79 25.17 -2.39
C ALA A 48 8.43 26.56 -2.53
N ALA A 49 9.00 27.05 -1.43
CA ALA A 49 9.82 28.25 -1.35
C ALA A 49 11.31 27.89 -1.36
N PHE A 50 12.17 28.82 -1.79
CA PHE A 50 13.63 28.70 -1.64
C PHE A 50 14.11 29.59 -0.50
N GLU A 51 15.25 29.23 0.09
CA GLU A 51 15.95 30.02 1.12
C GLU A 51 15.01 30.44 2.28
N GLU A 52 14.16 29.51 2.74
CA GLU A 52 13.19 29.81 3.81
C GLU A 52 13.95 30.06 5.12
N PRO A 53 13.79 31.24 5.76
CA PRO A 53 14.46 31.53 7.01
C PRO A 53 13.84 30.75 8.17
N VAL A 54 14.68 30.10 8.98
CA VAL A 54 14.24 29.33 10.15
C VAL A 54 15.07 29.67 11.38
N ARG A 55 14.43 29.66 12.54
CA ARG A 55 15.12 29.84 13.83
C ARG A 55 15.72 28.49 14.24
N LEU A 56 17.01 28.48 14.52
CA LEU A 56 17.68 27.31 15.07
C LEU A 56 17.59 27.35 16.60
N LEU A 57 18.02 26.27 17.26
CA LEU A 57 18.18 26.25 18.72
C LEU A 57 19.09 27.40 19.19
N GLY A 58 18.58 28.20 20.14
CA GLY A 58 19.24 29.41 20.64
C GLY A 58 18.93 30.66 19.81
N GLU A 59 19.92 31.53 19.60
CA GLU A 59 19.77 32.79 18.84
C GLU A 59 20.19 32.68 17.36
N LYS A 60 20.56 31.48 16.90
CA LYS A 60 21.06 31.26 15.55
C LYS A 60 19.92 31.23 14.53
N ARG A 61 20.22 31.68 13.31
CA ARG A 61 19.31 31.61 12.15
C ARG A 61 19.93 30.71 11.08
N GLY A 62 19.08 29.94 10.42
CA GLY A 62 19.43 29.12 9.26
C GLY A 62 18.50 29.43 8.09
N PHE A 63 18.83 28.88 6.93
CA PHE A 63 18.02 28.97 5.72
C PHE A 63 17.87 27.57 5.15
N ILE A 64 16.63 27.15 4.91
CA ILE A 64 16.32 25.88 4.24
C ILE A 64 16.42 26.11 2.74
N ASP A 65 17.19 25.29 2.03
CA ASP A 65 17.44 25.50 0.59
C ASP A 65 16.15 25.45 -0.21
N LEU A 66 15.34 24.40 -0.05
CA LEU A 66 13.97 24.32 -0.58
C LEU A 66 13.02 23.78 0.48
N PHE A 67 11.86 24.42 0.63
CA PHE A 67 10.87 24.04 1.62
C PHE A 67 9.45 24.02 1.06
N TRP A 68 8.83 22.84 1.09
CA TRP A 68 7.41 22.59 0.89
C TRP A 68 6.81 22.23 2.25
N LYS A 69 6.15 23.22 2.87
CA LYS A 69 5.54 23.10 4.21
C LYS A 69 4.64 21.86 4.32
N GLY A 70 4.87 21.05 5.36
CA GLY A 70 4.11 19.83 5.62
C GLY A 70 4.48 18.63 4.74
N VAL A 71 5.36 18.79 3.74
CA VAL A 71 5.64 17.75 2.74
C VAL A 71 7.14 17.48 2.60
N LEU A 72 7.93 18.44 2.14
CA LEU A 72 9.32 18.21 1.76
C LEU A 72 10.24 19.31 2.29
N LEU A 73 11.35 18.91 2.90
CA LEU A 73 12.49 19.77 3.19
C LEU A 73 13.70 19.27 2.42
N VAL A 74 14.40 20.19 1.76
CA VAL A 74 15.60 19.88 1.01
C VAL A 74 16.79 20.63 1.60
N GLU A 75 17.89 19.91 1.80
CA GLU A 75 19.21 20.48 2.08
C GLU A 75 20.15 20.11 0.93
N GLN A 76 20.66 21.12 0.25
CA GLN A 76 21.55 21.02 -0.90
C GLN A 76 23.01 21.18 -0.47
N LYS A 77 23.92 20.50 -1.16
CA LYS A 77 25.36 20.75 -1.08
C LYS A 77 26.00 20.83 -2.48
N SER A 78 27.21 21.37 -2.53
CA SER A 78 28.09 21.20 -3.70
C SER A 78 28.39 19.73 -3.98
N ALA A 79 28.62 19.38 -5.26
CA ALA A 79 28.95 18.02 -5.68
C ALA A 79 30.12 17.38 -4.92
N GLY A 80 29.92 16.12 -4.51
CA GLY A 80 30.90 15.32 -3.78
C GLY A 80 31.05 15.70 -2.31
N ARG A 81 30.15 16.54 -1.76
CA ARG A 81 30.16 16.90 -0.34
C ARG A 81 29.43 15.85 0.50
N ASN A 82 29.77 15.83 1.79
CA ASN A 82 29.26 14.85 2.72
C ASN A 82 27.79 15.14 3.11
N LEU A 83 26.88 14.24 2.70
CA LEU A 83 25.45 14.31 3.01
C LEU A 83 25.12 14.02 4.47
N THR A 84 25.97 13.31 5.23
CA THR A 84 25.77 13.10 6.68
C THR A 84 25.70 14.42 7.44
N ARG A 85 26.52 15.42 7.07
CA ARG A 85 26.43 16.76 7.66
C ARG A 85 25.16 17.49 7.23
N ALA A 86 24.75 17.33 5.97
CA ALA A 86 23.50 17.90 5.45
C ALA A 86 22.30 17.35 6.23
N ARG A 87 22.30 16.05 6.56
CA ARG A 87 21.28 15.40 7.38
C ARG A 87 21.13 16.05 8.75
N GLN A 88 22.24 16.23 9.47
CA GLN A 88 22.19 16.88 10.79
C GLN A 88 21.64 18.31 10.68
N GLN A 89 22.09 19.06 9.67
CA GLN A 89 21.63 20.41 9.43
C GLN A 89 20.12 20.48 9.13
N ALA A 90 19.61 19.56 8.31
CA ALA A 90 18.18 19.43 8.03
C ALA A 90 17.36 19.19 9.30
N LEU A 91 17.84 18.32 10.19
CA LEU A 91 17.19 18.02 11.48
C LEU A 91 17.26 19.21 12.46
N ASP A 92 18.33 20.00 12.44
CA ASP A 92 18.51 21.16 13.32
C ASP A 92 17.48 22.28 13.04
N TYR A 93 16.81 22.27 11.89
CA TYR A 93 15.72 23.20 11.55
C TYR A 93 14.40 22.89 12.27
N PHE A 94 14.16 21.62 12.65
CA PHE A 94 12.86 21.14 13.13
C PHE A 94 12.33 21.90 14.35
N PRO A 95 13.17 22.23 15.37
CA PRO A 95 12.72 23.03 16.51
C PRO A 95 12.20 24.43 16.14
N GLY A 96 12.57 24.94 14.97
CA GLY A 96 12.14 26.25 14.46
C GLY A 96 10.87 26.23 13.61
N LEU A 97 10.35 25.05 13.27
CA LEU A 97 9.16 24.87 12.44
C LEU A 97 7.91 24.67 13.31
N LYS A 98 6.76 25.14 12.82
CA LYS A 98 5.46 24.82 13.46
C LYS A 98 5.03 23.41 13.10
N ASP A 99 4.16 22.81 13.92
CA ASP A 99 3.68 21.43 13.71
C ASP A 99 3.14 21.16 12.29
N HIS A 100 2.35 22.08 11.74
CA HIS A 100 1.80 21.94 10.37
C HIS A 100 2.81 22.22 9.25
N GLU A 101 3.99 22.75 9.58
CA GLU A 101 5.08 23.00 8.64
C GLU A 101 6.07 21.83 8.62
N LEU A 102 6.08 20.97 9.65
CA LEU A 102 6.97 19.83 9.74
C LEU A 102 6.86 18.96 8.48
N PRO A 103 7.96 18.76 7.73
CA PRO A 103 7.94 17.98 6.51
C PRO A 103 7.80 16.49 6.84
N ARG A 104 7.14 15.73 5.96
CA ARG A 104 7.21 14.27 5.98
C ARG A 104 8.51 13.77 5.37
N TYR A 105 8.95 14.38 4.28
CA TYR A 105 10.13 13.97 3.53
C TYR A 105 11.31 14.91 3.75
N VAL A 106 12.49 14.35 3.90
CA VAL A 106 13.76 15.09 3.86
C VAL A 106 14.56 14.58 2.67
N LEU A 107 14.96 15.48 1.77
CA LEU A 107 15.82 15.18 0.64
C LEU A 107 17.17 15.86 0.84
N LEU A 108 18.23 15.06 0.85
CA LEU A 108 19.60 15.55 0.82
C LEU A 108 20.14 15.32 -0.59
N CYS A 109 20.77 16.33 -1.16
CA CYS A 109 21.28 16.26 -2.51
C CYS A 109 22.58 17.03 -2.67
N ASP A 110 23.50 16.49 -3.46
CA ASP A 110 24.74 17.15 -3.83
C ASP A 110 24.85 17.37 -5.35
N PHE A 111 23.73 17.45 -6.07
CA PHE A 111 23.60 17.39 -7.53
C PHE A 111 23.80 16.00 -8.14
N GLN A 112 24.67 15.16 -7.56
CA GLN A 112 25.04 13.88 -8.17
C GLN A 112 24.43 12.67 -7.45
N SER A 113 24.00 12.85 -6.21
CA SER A 113 23.35 11.82 -5.40
C SER A 113 22.12 12.38 -4.70
N PHE A 114 21.09 11.55 -4.58
CA PHE A 114 19.91 11.82 -3.76
C PHE A 114 19.89 10.88 -2.55
N GLU A 115 19.60 11.42 -1.38
CA GLU A 115 19.20 10.68 -0.18
C GLU A 115 17.82 11.18 0.25
N LEU A 116 16.78 10.41 -0.06
CA LEU A 116 15.40 10.70 0.33
C LEU A 116 15.04 9.89 1.58
N ILE A 117 14.58 10.59 2.61
CA ILE A 117 14.13 10.02 3.88
C ILE A 117 12.65 10.31 4.04
N ASP A 118 11.83 9.28 4.25
CA ASP A 118 10.44 9.42 4.67
C ASP A 118 10.38 9.30 6.19
N LEU A 119 10.06 10.38 6.90
CA LEU A 119 10.11 10.46 8.36
C LEU A 119 8.98 9.70 9.06
N ASP A 120 7.86 9.49 8.36
CA ASP A 120 6.75 8.71 8.90
C ASP A 120 7.11 7.22 8.96
N THR A 121 7.86 6.75 7.97
CA THR A 121 8.11 5.32 7.70
C THR A 121 9.52 4.90 8.08
N ARG A 122 10.44 5.89 8.13
CA ARG A 122 11.89 5.73 8.26
C ARG A 122 12.54 4.99 7.09
N GLU A 123 11.85 4.89 5.95
CA GLU A 123 12.46 4.41 4.71
C GLU A 123 13.47 5.44 4.20
N GLU A 124 14.65 4.97 3.82
CA GLU A 124 15.72 5.77 3.23
C GLU A 124 16.00 5.22 1.83
N THR A 125 15.99 6.08 0.83
CA THR A 125 16.29 5.73 -0.57
C THR A 125 17.49 6.56 -1.01
N HIS A 126 18.56 5.89 -1.42
CA HIS A 126 19.81 6.54 -1.86
C HIS A 126 20.23 6.03 -3.23
N PHE A 127 20.44 6.95 -4.18
CA PHE A 127 20.81 6.62 -5.56
C PHE A 127 21.48 7.80 -6.26
N PRO A 128 22.33 7.56 -7.28
CA PRO A 128 22.93 8.63 -8.08
C PRO A 128 21.89 9.29 -8.99
N LEU A 129 22.11 10.56 -9.37
CA LEU A 129 21.25 11.32 -10.28
C LEU A 129 20.95 10.55 -11.58
N ALA A 130 21.94 9.86 -12.13
CA ALA A 130 21.80 9.05 -13.34
C ALA A 130 20.70 7.97 -13.23
N ASP A 131 20.42 7.48 -12.01
CA ASP A 131 19.42 6.46 -11.73
C ASP A 131 18.05 7.04 -11.36
N LEU A 132 17.88 8.37 -11.36
CA LEU A 132 16.59 9.01 -11.12
C LEU A 132 15.44 8.43 -11.95
N PRO A 133 15.60 8.10 -13.26
CA PRO A 133 14.52 7.49 -14.05
C PRO A 133 14.02 6.16 -13.50
N ALA A 134 14.88 5.39 -12.82
CA ALA A 134 14.51 4.13 -12.19
C ALA A 134 13.77 4.35 -10.86
N HIS A 135 13.96 5.51 -10.21
CA HIS A 135 13.51 5.81 -8.84
C HIS A 135 12.42 6.89 -8.76
N VAL A 136 11.82 7.32 -9.89
CA VAL A 136 10.83 8.41 -9.90
C VAL A 136 9.62 8.16 -8.97
N GLU A 137 9.24 6.91 -8.73
CA GLU A 137 8.17 6.54 -7.81
C GLU A 137 8.46 6.88 -6.34
N ALA A 138 9.73 6.98 -5.94
CA ALA A 138 10.11 7.44 -4.60
C ALA A 138 9.63 8.89 -4.35
N PHE A 139 9.45 9.67 -5.41
CA PHE A 139 8.95 11.04 -5.38
C PHE A 139 7.47 11.14 -5.75
N GLY A 140 6.70 10.05 -5.64
CA GLY A 140 5.28 10.07 -5.98
C GLY A 140 4.47 11.12 -5.23
N PHE A 141 4.90 11.51 -4.02
CA PHE A 141 4.30 12.60 -3.27
C PHE A 141 4.31 13.94 -4.03
N VAL A 142 5.31 14.19 -4.89
CA VAL A 142 5.41 15.42 -5.71
C VAL A 142 4.21 15.55 -6.64
N VAL A 143 3.78 14.44 -7.24
CA VAL A 143 2.60 14.41 -8.12
C VAL A 143 1.30 14.16 -7.36
N GLY A 144 1.33 14.06 -6.03
CA GLY A 144 0.18 13.77 -5.16
C GLY A 144 -0.21 12.29 -5.10
N VAL A 145 0.74 11.38 -5.38
CA VAL A 145 0.59 9.95 -5.14
C VAL A 145 1.14 9.66 -3.75
N GLU A 146 0.26 9.44 -2.79
CA GLU A 146 0.67 9.04 -1.45
C GLU A 146 1.02 7.56 -1.43
N LYS A 147 2.27 7.24 -1.09
CA LYS A 147 2.66 5.90 -0.66
C LYS A 147 1.99 5.67 0.70
N ARG A 148 0.82 5.02 0.70
CA ARG A 148 0.16 4.59 1.94
C ARG A 148 1.09 3.57 2.59
N VAL A 149 1.72 3.96 3.70
CA VAL A 149 2.50 3.03 4.51
C VAL A 149 1.56 2.40 5.50
N PHE A 150 1.31 1.13 5.27
CA PHE A 150 0.45 0.32 6.11
C PHE A 150 1.32 -0.32 7.16
N ASN A 151 1.12 0.08 8.42
CA ASN A 151 1.79 -0.53 9.54
C ASN A 151 1.08 -1.86 9.85
N ASP A 152 1.80 -2.99 9.87
CA ASP A 152 1.25 -4.30 10.26
C ASP A 152 0.66 -4.30 11.69
N GLN A 153 0.99 -3.28 12.50
CA GLN A 153 0.40 -3.05 13.83
C GLN A 153 -0.83 -2.15 13.84
N ASP A 154 -1.31 -1.69 12.68
CA ASP A 154 -2.61 -1.01 12.62
C ASP A 154 -3.67 -1.94 13.26
N PRO A 155 -4.46 -1.46 14.24
CA PRO A 155 -5.51 -2.26 14.88
C PRO A 155 -6.39 -3.02 13.87
N VAL A 156 -6.65 -2.42 12.70
CA VAL A 156 -7.47 -3.05 11.65
C VAL A 156 -6.82 -4.32 11.08
N ASN A 157 -5.49 -4.31 10.91
CA ASN A 157 -4.71 -5.43 10.37
C ASN A 157 -4.64 -6.58 11.37
N ILE A 158 -4.54 -6.25 12.65
CA ILE A 158 -4.54 -7.25 13.72
C ILE A 158 -5.90 -7.95 13.82
N ILE A 159 -6.99 -7.18 13.75
CA ILE A 159 -8.35 -7.73 13.79
C ILE A 159 -8.59 -8.63 12.57
N ALA A 160 -8.17 -8.21 11.37
CA ALA A 160 -8.22 -9.05 10.18
C ALA A 160 -7.46 -10.38 10.35
N ALA A 161 -6.26 -10.33 10.96
CA ALA A 161 -5.46 -11.52 11.24
C ALA A 161 -6.17 -12.47 12.21
N GLU A 162 -6.84 -11.91 13.22
CA GLU A 162 -7.60 -12.68 14.19
C GLU A 162 -8.83 -13.35 13.56
N ILE A 163 -9.58 -12.62 12.71
CA ILE A 163 -10.73 -13.16 11.97
C ILE A 163 -10.32 -14.35 11.10
N MET A 164 -9.29 -14.16 10.25
CA MET A 164 -8.79 -15.25 9.39
C MET A 164 -8.17 -16.38 10.21
N GLY A 165 -7.53 -16.06 11.34
CA GLY A 165 -6.99 -17.05 12.27
C GLY A 165 -8.06 -17.94 12.89
N LYS A 166 -9.20 -17.37 13.28
CA LYS A 166 -10.35 -18.12 13.79
C LYS A 166 -10.94 -19.04 12.73
N LEU A 167 -11.00 -18.60 11.47
CA LEU A 167 -11.42 -19.45 10.36
C LEU A 167 -10.45 -20.62 10.13
N HIS A 168 -9.15 -20.34 10.08
CA HIS A 168 -8.11 -21.35 9.99
C HIS A 168 -8.26 -22.42 11.07
N ASP A 169 -8.31 -21.98 12.34
CA ASP A 169 -8.35 -22.91 13.48
C ASP A 169 -9.64 -23.74 13.50
N ALA A 170 -10.75 -23.18 13.02
CA ALA A 170 -12.01 -23.91 12.95
C ALA A 170 -11.97 -25.00 11.87
N LEU A 171 -11.38 -24.73 10.71
CA LEU A 171 -11.30 -25.69 9.59
C LEU A 171 -10.20 -26.75 9.78
N LYS A 172 -9.09 -26.39 10.42
CA LYS A 172 -7.91 -27.26 10.58
C LYS A 172 -8.19 -28.71 11.02
N PRO A 173 -9.10 -28.99 11.96
CA PRO A 173 -9.34 -30.37 12.41
C PRO A 173 -9.90 -31.30 11.32
N THR A 174 -10.58 -30.75 10.31
CA THR A 174 -11.24 -31.52 9.23
C THR A 174 -10.71 -31.19 7.84
N TYR A 175 -9.87 -30.16 7.72
CA TYR A 175 -9.29 -29.66 6.48
C TYR A 175 -7.97 -28.95 6.77
N ASP A 176 -6.82 -29.56 6.45
CA ASP A 176 -5.49 -29.07 6.85
C ASP A 176 -4.47 -29.10 5.70
N GLY A 177 -3.28 -28.54 5.93
CA GLY A 177 -2.16 -28.51 5.02
C GLY A 177 -2.35 -27.50 3.88
N ALA A 178 -1.68 -27.77 2.75
CA ALA A 178 -1.71 -26.88 1.58
C ALA A 178 -3.13 -26.54 1.08
N PRO A 179 -4.12 -27.47 1.09
CA PRO A 179 -5.49 -27.12 0.72
C PRO A 179 -6.13 -26.07 1.64
N LEU A 180 -5.93 -26.16 2.96
CA LEU A 180 -6.43 -25.17 3.93
C LEU A 180 -5.82 -23.81 3.68
N GLU A 181 -4.49 -23.78 3.52
CA GLU A 181 -3.73 -22.57 3.22
C GLU A 181 -4.26 -21.90 1.96
N ARG A 182 -4.46 -22.66 0.88
CA ARG A 182 -5.00 -22.13 -0.37
C ARG A 182 -6.43 -21.65 -0.25
N LEU A 183 -7.29 -22.39 0.46
CA LEU A 183 -8.66 -21.97 0.72
C LEU A 183 -8.70 -20.63 1.45
N LEU A 184 -7.87 -20.43 2.49
CA LEU A 184 -7.82 -19.18 3.24
C LEU A 184 -7.34 -17.99 2.40
N VAL A 185 -6.35 -18.19 1.50
CA VAL A 185 -5.92 -17.12 0.58
C VAL A 185 -7.04 -16.77 -0.40
N ARG A 186 -7.77 -17.76 -0.93
CA ARG A 186 -8.92 -17.52 -1.82
C ARG A 186 -10.04 -16.78 -1.11
N LEU A 187 -10.36 -17.17 0.13
CA LEU A 187 -11.36 -16.49 0.93
C LEU A 187 -10.95 -15.05 1.25
N LEU A 188 -9.70 -14.82 1.66
CA LEU A 188 -9.17 -13.47 1.90
C LEU A 188 -9.28 -12.60 0.64
N PHE A 189 -8.93 -13.14 -0.52
CA PHE A 189 -9.09 -12.44 -1.79
C PHE A 189 -10.57 -12.08 -2.04
N CYS A 190 -11.48 -13.04 -1.89
CA CYS A 190 -12.91 -12.81 -2.14
C CYS A 190 -13.49 -11.76 -1.18
N LEU A 191 -13.12 -11.82 0.10
CA LEU A 191 -13.51 -10.85 1.12
C LEU A 191 -13.04 -9.43 0.78
N PHE A 192 -11.81 -9.29 0.27
CA PHE A 192 -11.29 -8.02 -0.22
C PHE A 192 -12.00 -7.56 -1.51
N ALA A 193 -12.21 -8.47 -2.45
CA ALA A 193 -12.85 -8.19 -3.73
C ALA A 193 -14.29 -7.69 -3.58
N ASP A 194 -15.01 -8.24 -2.61
CA ASP A 194 -16.39 -7.90 -2.26
C ASP A 194 -16.54 -6.47 -1.70
N ASP A 195 -15.45 -5.88 -1.20
CA ASP A 195 -15.43 -4.56 -0.55
C ASP A 195 -14.71 -3.47 -1.38
N THR A 196 -13.94 -3.85 -2.41
CA THR A 196 -13.07 -2.94 -3.18
C THR A 196 -13.52 -2.68 -4.61
N GLY A 197 -14.67 -3.23 -5.01
CA GLY A 197 -15.23 -3.03 -6.35
C GLY A 197 -14.59 -3.92 -7.42
N ILE A 198 -13.83 -4.94 -7.02
CA ILE A 198 -13.42 -6.03 -7.93
C ILE A 198 -14.65 -6.87 -8.29
N PHE A 199 -15.48 -7.16 -7.29
CA PHE A 199 -16.80 -7.70 -7.53
C PHE A 199 -17.77 -6.58 -7.94
N PRO A 200 -18.65 -6.79 -8.94
CA PRO A 200 -19.52 -5.74 -9.47
C PRO A 200 -20.46 -5.12 -8.42
N GLU A 201 -20.90 -5.93 -7.47
CA GLU A 201 -21.83 -5.54 -6.41
C GLU A 201 -21.16 -5.72 -5.04
N ARG A 202 -21.15 -4.65 -4.24
CA ARG A 202 -20.57 -4.69 -2.90
C ARG A 202 -21.41 -5.60 -1.99
N GLY A 203 -20.77 -6.53 -1.30
CA GLY A 203 -21.45 -7.47 -0.39
C GLY A 203 -22.11 -8.66 -1.12
N MET A 204 -21.82 -8.87 -2.41
CA MET A 204 -22.43 -9.96 -3.17
C MET A 204 -21.98 -11.34 -2.67
N LEU A 205 -20.73 -11.47 -2.19
CA LEU A 205 -20.28 -12.71 -1.56
C LEU A 205 -21.10 -12.97 -0.29
N GLU A 206 -21.22 -11.97 0.59
CA GLU A 206 -22.00 -12.12 1.81
C GLU A 206 -23.45 -12.52 1.52
N THR A 207 -24.12 -11.80 0.61
CA THR A 207 -25.50 -12.07 0.20
C THR A 207 -25.63 -13.49 -0.36
N TYR A 208 -24.76 -13.90 -1.28
CA TYR A 208 -24.78 -15.25 -1.83
C TYR A 208 -24.62 -16.31 -0.74
N LEU A 209 -23.68 -16.13 0.18
CA LEU A 209 -23.48 -17.06 1.29
C LEU A 209 -24.69 -17.09 2.23
N ARG A 210 -25.34 -15.96 2.51
CA ARG A 210 -26.53 -15.92 3.37
C ARG A 210 -27.74 -16.61 2.74
N ASP A 211 -27.99 -16.31 1.47
CA ASP A 211 -29.24 -16.65 0.79
C ASP A 211 -29.18 -18.02 0.11
N ARG A 212 -27.98 -18.45 -0.30
CA ARG A 212 -27.80 -19.64 -1.13
C ARG A 212 -27.10 -20.78 -0.42
N THR A 213 -26.75 -20.68 0.86
CA THR A 213 -26.15 -21.81 1.63
C THR A 213 -27.03 -22.21 2.81
N ALA A 214 -27.05 -23.50 3.13
CA ALA A 214 -27.77 -24.04 4.27
C ALA A 214 -27.21 -23.49 5.59
N THR A 215 -28.10 -23.22 6.55
CA THR A 215 -27.72 -22.64 7.85
C THR A 215 -26.85 -23.57 8.69
N ASP A 216 -26.93 -24.88 8.47
CA ASP A 216 -26.05 -25.88 9.08
C ASP A 216 -24.65 -25.97 8.44
N GLY A 217 -24.45 -25.29 7.32
CA GLY A 217 -23.17 -25.17 6.61
C GLY A 217 -22.79 -26.36 5.73
N HIS A 218 -23.62 -27.41 5.62
CA HIS A 218 -23.20 -28.65 4.96
C HIS A 218 -22.88 -28.49 3.45
N ASP A 219 -23.51 -27.51 2.78
CA ASP A 219 -23.35 -27.26 1.34
C ASP A 219 -22.35 -26.12 1.02
N LEU A 220 -21.84 -25.43 2.06
CA LEU A 220 -21.02 -24.22 1.91
C LEU A 220 -19.73 -24.49 1.14
N GLY A 221 -19.01 -25.57 1.46
CA GLY A 221 -17.75 -25.90 0.78
C GLY A 221 -17.91 -26.15 -0.71
N ALA A 222 -18.97 -26.87 -1.10
CA ALA A 222 -19.26 -27.14 -2.51
C ALA A 222 -19.61 -25.84 -3.27
N LYS A 223 -20.38 -24.95 -2.63
CA LYS A 223 -20.75 -23.64 -3.19
C LYS A 223 -19.57 -22.70 -3.31
N LEU A 224 -18.65 -22.70 -2.35
CA LEU A 224 -17.38 -21.95 -2.46
C LEU A 224 -16.53 -22.44 -3.62
N ASN A 225 -16.41 -23.76 -3.81
CA ASN A 225 -15.69 -24.31 -4.96
C ASN A 225 -16.32 -23.90 -6.29
N LEU A 226 -17.65 -23.83 -6.36
CA LEU A 226 -18.34 -23.35 -7.55
C LEU A 226 -18.04 -21.87 -7.82
N ILE A 227 -18.04 -21.01 -6.80
CA ILE A 227 -17.59 -19.61 -6.94
C ILE A 227 -16.15 -19.57 -7.46
N PHE A 228 -15.22 -20.34 -6.88
CA PHE A 228 -13.83 -20.35 -7.32
C PHE A 228 -13.65 -20.82 -8.76
N GLN A 229 -14.43 -21.81 -9.19
CA GLN A 229 -14.46 -22.24 -10.59
C GLN A 229 -14.97 -21.11 -11.50
N THR A 230 -16.03 -20.42 -11.10
CA THR A 230 -16.56 -19.25 -11.82
C THR A 230 -15.51 -18.14 -11.93
N LEU A 231 -14.82 -17.79 -10.84
CA LEU A 231 -13.74 -16.80 -10.85
C LEU A 231 -12.56 -17.18 -11.76
N ASN A 232 -12.38 -18.48 -12.04
CA ASN A 232 -11.36 -19.02 -12.92
C ASN A 232 -11.85 -19.33 -14.35
N THR A 233 -13.11 -19.04 -14.67
CA THR A 233 -13.69 -19.36 -15.98
C THR A 233 -13.96 -18.07 -16.76
N PRO A 234 -13.38 -17.90 -17.98
CA PRO A 234 -13.64 -16.75 -18.85
C PRO A 234 -15.13 -16.48 -19.05
N GLU A 235 -15.52 -15.22 -19.13
CA GLU A 235 -16.92 -14.80 -19.20
C GLU A 235 -17.64 -15.31 -20.46
N ASP A 236 -16.91 -15.57 -21.55
CA ASP A 236 -17.41 -16.10 -22.82
C ASP A 236 -17.43 -17.63 -22.90
N ALA A 237 -17.01 -18.33 -21.84
CA ALA A 237 -16.98 -19.78 -21.84
C ALA A 237 -18.40 -20.37 -21.73
N ALA A 238 -18.74 -21.30 -22.63
CA ALA A 238 -20.06 -21.95 -22.68
C ALA A 238 -20.48 -22.65 -21.37
N TRP A 239 -19.53 -23.04 -20.52
CA TRP A 239 -19.85 -23.58 -19.19
C TRP A 239 -20.62 -22.58 -18.32
N ARG A 240 -20.37 -21.27 -18.48
CA ARG A 240 -21.04 -20.20 -17.73
C ARG A 240 -22.49 -19.98 -18.15
N ASP A 241 -22.87 -20.39 -19.37
CA ASP A 241 -24.25 -20.24 -19.89
C ASP A 241 -25.29 -20.99 -19.04
N GLY A 242 -24.86 -22.02 -18.30
CA GLY A 242 -25.71 -22.79 -17.40
C GLY A 242 -25.70 -22.34 -15.94
N LEU A 243 -24.96 -21.28 -15.58
CA LEU A 243 -24.92 -20.77 -14.21
C LEU A 243 -26.21 -20.01 -13.87
N ASP A 244 -26.60 -20.05 -12.60
CA ASP A 244 -27.67 -19.18 -12.13
C ASP A 244 -27.21 -17.71 -12.05
N GLU A 245 -28.18 -16.80 -12.07
CA GLU A 245 -27.94 -15.36 -12.20
C GLU A 245 -27.01 -14.80 -11.12
N ASP A 246 -27.06 -15.32 -9.89
CA ASP A 246 -26.19 -14.82 -8.82
C ASP A 246 -24.74 -15.27 -8.98
N LEU A 247 -24.52 -16.49 -9.47
CA LEU A 247 -23.17 -16.98 -9.78
C LEU A 247 -22.60 -16.31 -11.03
N ALA A 248 -23.44 -16.07 -12.04
CA ALA A 248 -23.01 -15.46 -13.29
C ALA A 248 -22.41 -14.05 -13.11
N LYS A 249 -22.80 -13.33 -12.04
CA LYS A 249 -22.27 -12.01 -11.66
C LYS A 249 -20.80 -12.01 -11.21
N PHE A 250 -20.26 -13.13 -10.74
CA PHE A 250 -18.86 -13.18 -10.31
C PHE A 250 -17.94 -13.04 -11.53
N PRO A 251 -16.99 -12.08 -11.54
CA PRO A 251 -16.18 -11.79 -12.71
C PRO A 251 -15.16 -12.89 -12.97
N TYR A 252 -14.61 -12.93 -14.17
CA TYR A 252 -13.38 -13.66 -14.42
C TYR A 252 -12.17 -12.89 -13.88
N ILE A 253 -11.44 -13.47 -12.92
CA ILE A 253 -10.28 -12.82 -12.30
C ILE A 253 -8.96 -13.23 -12.97
N ASN A 254 -8.92 -14.43 -13.57
CA ASN A 254 -7.75 -15.08 -14.15
C ASN A 254 -6.49 -15.03 -13.25
N GLY A 255 -6.11 -16.17 -12.69
CA GLY A 255 -4.80 -16.26 -12.07
C GLY A 255 -4.53 -17.61 -11.43
N ASP A 256 -3.25 -17.89 -11.25
CA ASP A 256 -2.73 -19.09 -10.56
C ASP A 256 -3.42 -19.33 -9.20
N LEU A 257 -3.96 -18.28 -8.57
CA LEU A 257 -4.71 -18.37 -7.32
C LEU A 257 -5.93 -19.30 -7.41
N PHE A 258 -6.69 -19.28 -8.50
CA PHE A 258 -7.91 -20.08 -8.67
C PHE A 258 -7.75 -21.29 -9.62
N ALA A 259 -6.58 -21.43 -10.26
CA ALA A 259 -6.32 -22.50 -11.22
C ALA A 259 -6.38 -23.92 -10.62
N GLU A 260 -5.89 -24.09 -9.39
CA GLU A 260 -5.89 -25.40 -8.71
C GLU A 260 -7.29 -25.80 -8.24
N THR A 261 -7.69 -27.05 -8.51
CA THR A 261 -8.93 -27.61 -7.91
C THR A 261 -8.65 -28.07 -6.50
N LEU A 262 -9.35 -27.50 -5.52
CA LEU A 262 -9.20 -27.89 -4.11
C LEU A 262 -10.22 -28.96 -3.71
N PRO A 263 -9.84 -29.93 -2.85
CA PRO A 263 -10.80 -30.80 -2.20
C PRO A 263 -11.88 -29.99 -1.49
N ILE A 264 -13.13 -30.46 -1.49
CA ILE A 264 -14.24 -29.76 -0.84
C ILE A 264 -14.03 -29.77 0.68
N ALA A 265 -14.00 -28.59 1.30
CA ALA A 265 -13.96 -28.46 2.75
C ALA A 265 -15.36 -28.68 3.35
N ASN A 266 -15.45 -29.47 4.42
CA ASN A 266 -16.70 -29.69 5.14
C ASN A 266 -16.88 -28.60 6.21
N PHE A 267 -17.95 -27.83 6.08
CA PHE A 267 -18.32 -26.79 7.05
C PHE A 267 -19.43 -27.29 7.97
N ASN A 268 -19.48 -26.72 9.17
CA ASN A 268 -20.61 -26.81 10.09
C ASN A 268 -21.18 -25.41 10.37
N THR A 269 -22.25 -25.33 11.17
CA THR A 269 -22.90 -24.07 11.57
C THR A 269 -21.90 -23.02 12.08
N ALA A 270 -21.02 -23.41 13.01
CA ALA A 270 -20.08 -22.48 13.62
C ALA A 270 -19.03 -21.96 12.60
N MET A 271 -18.56 -22.82 11.69
CA MET A 271 -17.62 -22.41 10.64
C MET A 271 -18.30 -21.48 9.62
N ARG A 272 -19.56 -21.75 9.26
CA ARG A 272 -20.36 -20.86 8.39
C ARG A 272 -20.54 -19.49 9.03
N GLU A 273 -20.92 -19.44 10.31
CA GLU A 273 -21.08 -18.19 11.05
C GLU A 273 -19.79 -17.37 11.10
N ARG A 274 -18.64 -18.01 11.29
CA ARG A 274 -17.33 -17.34 11.24
C ARG A 274 -17.02 -16.74 9.88
N LEU A 275 -17.38 -17.42 8.79
CA LEU A 275 -17.17 -16.89 7.44
C LEU A 275 -18.09 -15.69 7.18
N LEU A 276 -19.34 -15.74 7.65
CA LEU A 276 -20.25 -14.61 7.58
C LEU A 276 -19.80 -13.44 8.48
N GLU A 277 -19.22 -13.71 9.65
CA GLU A 277 -18.58 -12.69 10.49
C GLU A 277 -17.43 -12.02 9.75
N ALA A 278 -16.61 -12.81 9.04
CA ALA A 278 -15.53 -12.27 8.21
C ALA A 278 -16.07 -11.38 7.08
N CYS A 279 -17.19 -11.74 6.43
CA CYS A 279 -17.81 -10.90 5.40
C CYS A 279 -18.26 -9.53 5.94
N GLY A 280 -18.67 -9.45 7.21
CA GLY A 280 -19.10 -8.20 7.85
C GLY A 280 -17.97 -7.22 8.20
N PHE A 281 -16.70 -7.60 8.00
CA PHE A 281 -15.54 -6.75 8.25
C PHE A 281 -15.23 -5.83 7.05
N PHE A 282 -14.66 -4.65 7.29
CA PHE A 282 -14.31 -3.70 6.23
C PHE A 282 -12.94 -4.00 5.61
N TRP A 283 -12.89 -4.93 4.66
CA TRP A 283 -11.65 -5.36 4.02
C TRP A 283 -11.00 -4.30 3.14
N GLU A 284 -11.76 -3.29 2.68
CA GLU A 284 -11.23 -2.11 1.99
C GLU A 284 -10.23 -1.29 2.82
N LYS A 285 -10.23 -1.46 4.15
CA LYS A 285 -9.29 -0.80 5.08
C LYS A 285 -7.96 -1.55 5.19
N ILE A 286 -7.91 -2.80 4.72
CA ILE A 286 -6.72 -3.64 4.70
C ILE A 286 -5.95 -3.38 3.41
N SER A 287 -4.63 -3.26 3.51
CA SER A 287 -3.79 -3.15 2.32
C SER A 287 -3.43 -4.50 1.73
N PRO A 288 -3.48 -4.66 0.39
CA PRO A 288 -2.91 -5.82 -0.28
C PRO A 288 -1.42 -6.06 0.05
N ALA A 289 -0.66 -4.99 0.34
CA ALA A 289 0.77 -5.09 0.67
C ALA A 289 1.04 -5.90 1.95
N ILE A 290 0.07 -5.95 2.87
CA ILE A 290 0.21 -6.67 4.14
C ILE A 290 -0.32 -8.11 4.06
N PHE A 291 -0.86 -8.55 2.92
CA PHE A 291 -1.46 -9.89 2.79
C PHE A 291 -0.46 -11.01 3.08
N GLY A 292 0.82 -10.82 2.71
CA GLY A 292 1.89 -11.76 3.05
C GLY A 292 2.06 -11.91 4.57
N ALA A 293 2.22 -10.79 5.28
CA ALA A 293 2.38 -10.77 6.74
C ALA A 293 1.11 -11.24 7.48
N LEU A 294 -0.06 -10.86 6.98
CA LEU A 294 -1.36 -11.31 7.46
C LEU A 294 -1.47 -12.84 7.38
N PHE A 295 -1.10 -13.41 6.23
CA PHE A 295 -1.15 -14.85 6.02
C PHE A 295 -0.17 -15.60 6.93
N GLN A 296 1.07 -15.12 7.06
CA GLN A 296 2.04 -15.71 8.00
C GLN A 296 1.52 -15.68 9.44
N SER A 297 0.92 -14.56 9.85
CA SER A 297 0.28 -14.41 11.16
C SER A 297 -0.85 -15.42 11.35
N VAL A 298 -1.71 -15.61 10.34
CA VAL A 298 -2.82 -16.59 10.38
C VAL A 298 -2.31 -18.01 10.62
N MET A 299 -1.20 -18.38 9.98
CA MET A 299 -0.60 -19.72 10.07
C MET A 299 0.16 -19.96 11.39
N ASN A 300 0.65 -18.90 12.05
CA ASN A 300 1.41 -19.00 13.30
C ASN A 300 0.59 -18.58 14.53
N ALA A 301 0.00 -19.57 15.22
CA ALA A 301 -0.86 -19.34 16.39
C ALA A 301 -0.20 -18.54 17.54
N LYS A 302 1.13 -18.61 17.70
CA LYS A 302 1.85 -17.82 18.73
C LYS A 302 1.94 -16.34 18.36
N GLU A 303 2.11 -16.01 17.09
CA GLU A 303 2.18 -14.63 16.61
C GLU A 303 0.82 -13.92 16.68
N ARG A 304 -0.28 -14.64 16.45
CA ARG A 304 -1.65 -14.07 16.59
C ARG A 304 -1.94 -13.60 18.02
N ARG A 305 -1.61 -14.43 19.03
CA ARG A 305 -1.87 -14.12 20.44
C ARG A 305 -1.07 -12.93 20.97
N ALA A 306 0.07 -12.63 20.36
CA ALA A 306 0.91 -11.51 20.76
C ALA A 306 0.37 -10.15 20.27
N LYS A 307 -0.53 -10.14 19.27
CA LYS A 307 -0.96 -8.91 18.60
C LYS A 307 -2.40 -8.46 18.96
N ALA A 308 -3.33 -9.36 19.29
CA ALA A 308 -4.78 -9.05 19.40
C ALA A 308 -5.17 -7.96 20.44
N PRO A 309 -5.87 -6.86 20.04
CA PRO A 309 -6.52 -5.93 20.96
C PRO A 309 -7.96 -6.37 21.31
N THR A 310 -8.53 -5.77 22.37
CA THR A 310 -9.69 -6.31 23.10
C THR A 310 -11.09 -6.09 22.51
N THR A 311 -11.28 -5.34 21.40
CA THR A 311 -12.62 -5.22 20.78
C THR A 311 -12.58 -4.79 19.30
N PRO A 312 -13.28 -5.46 18.37
CA PRO A 312 -13.35 -5.06 16.96
C PRO A 312 -14.43 -4.00 16.68
N PRO A 313 -14.23 -3.09 15.70
CA PRO A 313 -15.26 -2.17 15.23
C PRO A 313 -16.29 -2.92 14.36
N LYS A 314 -17.58 -2.64 14.55
CA LYS A 314 -18.70 -3.22 13.78
C LYS A 314 -19.28 -2.21 12.80
N ARG A 315 -19.80 -2.69 11.66
CA ARG A 315 -20.73 -1.92 10.82
C ARG A 315 -21.99 -1.58 11.62
N THR A 316 -22.29 -0.30 11.77
CA THR A 316 -23.66 0.13 12.12
C THR A 316 -24.46 0.29 10.83
N SER A 317 -25.69 -0.22 10.87
CA SER A 317 -26.72 -0.15 9.83
C SER A 317 -26.94 1.24 9.27
#